data_AF-A0A3B9WD20-F1
#
_entry.id   AF-A0A3B9WD20-F1
#
_cell.length_a   1.000
_cell.length_b   1.000
_cell.length_c   1.000
_cell.angle_alpha   90.00
_cell.angle_beta   90.00
_cell.angle_gamma   90.00
#
_symmetry.space_group_name_H-M   'P 1'
#
loop_
_entity.id
_entity.type
_entity.pdbx_description
1 polymer ?
#
loop_
_entity_poly.entity_id
_entity_poly.type
_entity_poly.pdbx_seq_one_letter_code
_entity_poly.pdbx_strand_id
1 'polypeptide(L)' 'LPHGCRMGICHSCLIPMTDGAVTNIRTGELHREPGPIQTCVTRPAPYAAFDA' A
#
# COMPACT_ATOMS: atom_id res chain seq x y z
N LEU A 1 -3.93 -10.36 10.14
CA LEU A 1 -2.93 -9.45 9.52
C LEU A 1 -1.72 -9.41 10.44
N PRO A 2 -0.50 -9.69 9.96
CA PRO A 2 0.70 -9.52 10.78
C PRO A 2 0.72 -8.11 11.39
N HIS A 3 0.96 -8.02 12.69
CA HIS A 3 0.99 -6.76 13.42
C HIS A 3 2.39 -6.13 13.28
N GLY A 4 2.45 -4.81 13.15
CA GLY A 4 3.69 -4.08 12.89
C GLY A 4 3.55 -2.60 13.23
N CYS A 5 4.53 -1.80 12.86
CA CYS A 5 4.58 -0.36 13.19
C CYS A 5 3.40 0.48 12.67
N ARG A 6 2.63 -0.03 11.70
CA ARG A 6 1.55 0.71 10.99
C ARG A 6 1.97 2.02 10.30
N MET A 7 3.27 2.33 10.28
CA MET A 7 3.84 3.56 9.69
C MET A 7 4.69 3.29 8.43
N GLY A 8 4.87 2.02 8.05
CA GLY A 8 5.64 1.60 6.87
C GLY A 8 7.16 1.56 7.06
N ILE A 9 7.65 1.50 8.31
CA ILE A 9 9.10 1.48 8.62
C ILE A 9 9.64 0.08 8.96
N CYS A 10 8.78 -0.84 9.43
CA CYS A 10 9.22 -2.16 9.90
C CYS A 10 9.06 -3.27 8.85
N HIS A 11 8.36 -3.02 7.74
CA HIS A 11 8.11 -3.98 6.65
C HIS A 11 7.43 -5.31 7.02
N SER A 12 7.01 -5.51 8.28
CA SER A 12 6.30 -6.74 8.70
C SER A 12 4.87 -6.85 8.14
N CYS A 13 4.36 -5.79 7.49
CA CYS A 13 3.05 -5.77 6.85
C CYS A 13 3.08 -6.15 5.36
N LEU A 14 4.20 -6.72 4.86
CA LEU A 14 4.32 -7.12 3.46
C LEU A 14 3.44 -8.33 3.14
N ILE A 15 2.65 -8.21 2.06
CA ILE A 15 1.83 -9.28 1.49
C ILE A 15 2.00 -9.24 -0.03
N PRO A 16 2.13 -10.39 -0.73
CA PRO A 16 2.17 -10.40 -2.19
C PRO A 16 0.82 -10.00 -2.77
N MET A 17 0.82 -8.95 -3.59
CA MET A 17 -0.27 -8.61 -4.50
C MET A 17 -0.10 -9.43 -5.78
N THR A 18 -1.10 -10.24 -6.14
CA THR A 18 -1.05 -11.10 -7.33
C THR A 18 -1.67 -10.46 -8.56
N ASP A 19 -2.61 -9.53 -8.37
CA ASP A 19 -3.30 -8.79 -9.42
C ASP A 19 -3.83 -7.46 -8.85
N GLY A 20 -4.10 -6.49 -9.74
CA GLY A 20 -4.65 -5.19 -9.41
C GLY A 20 -3.61 -4.07 -9.25
N ALA A 21 -4.00 -3.00 -8.56
CA ALA A 21 -3.14 -1.85 -8.33
C ALA A 21 -3.38 -1.26 -6.95
N VAL A 22 -2.32 -0.72 -6.35
CA VAL A 22 -2.36 -0.04 -5.06
C VAL A 22 -1.65 1.30 -5.15
N THR A 23 -2.05 2.25 -4.32
CA THR A 23 -1.27 3.48 -4.14
C THR A 23 -0.77 3.59 -2.73
N ASN A 24 0.48 4.01 -2.63
CA ASN A 24 1.07 4.47 -1.39
C ASN A 24 0.38 5.74 -0.91
N ILE A 25 -0.25 5.70 0.27
CA ILE A 25 -1.00 6.84 0.82
C ILE A 25 -0.10 7.99 1.28
N ARG A 26 1.20 7.73 1.49
CA ARG A 26 2.17 8.74 1.93
C ARG A 26 2.78 9.51 0.78
N THR A 27 3.05 8.82 -0.34
CA THR A 27 3.73 9.42 -1.50
C THR A 27 2.79 9.69 -2.67
N GLY A 28 1.61 9.07 -2.70
CA GLY A 28 0.71 9.09 -3.85
C GLY A 28 1.15 8.19 -5.01
N GLU A 29 2.25 7.45 -4.86
CA GLU A 29 2.81 6.59 -5.91
C GLU A 29 1.89 5.39 -6.21
N LEU A 30 1.54 5.22 -7.48
CA LEU A 30 0.74 4.12 -7.98
C LEU A 30 1.62 2.93 -8.39
N HIS A 31 1.35 1.77 -7.81
CA HIS A 31 1.99 0.50 -8.13
C HIS A 31 0.99 -0.45 -8.81
N ARG A 32 1.36 -1.01 -9.96
CA ARG A 32 0.50 -1.86 -10.81
C ARG A 32 1.05 -3.26 -11.07
N GLU A 33 2.29 -3.51 -10.66
CA GLU A 33 2.95 -4.79 -10.91
C GLU A 33 2.66 -5.76 -9.76
N PRO A 34 2.50 -7.07 -10.03
CA PRO A 34 2.47 -8.06 -8.97
C PRO A 34 3.75 -8.01 -8.13
N GLY A 35 3.61 -8.08 -6.82
CA GLY A 35 4.76 -7.90 -5.94
C GLY A 35 4.39 -7.67 -4.48
N PRO A 36 5.39 -7.58 -3.61
CA PRO A 36 5.16 -7.37 -2.19
C PRO A 36 4.68 -5.93 -1.93
N ILE A 37 3.53 -5.78 -1.27
CA ILE A 37 2.94 -4.50 -0.90
C ILE A 37 2.89 -4.32 0.60
N GLN A 38 3.08 -3.09 1.09
CA GLN A 38 2.92 -2.76 2.50
C GLN A 38 1.45 -2.42 2.82
N THR A 39 0.67 -3.41 3.28
CA THR A 39 -0.78 -3.20 3.51
C THR A 39 -1.11 -2.13 4.56
N CYS A 40 -0.13 -1.74 5.36
CA CYS A 40 -0.27 -0.72 6.37
C CYS A 40 -0.19 0.72 5.85
N VAL A 41 0.33 0.94 4.63
CA VAL A 41 0.49 2.29 4.02
C VAL A 41 0.09 2.33 2.54
N THR A 42 -0.55 1.27 2.03
CA THR A 42 -1.11 1.24 0.69
C THR A 42 -2.62 1.05 0.76
N ARG A 43 -3.31 1.52 -0.28
CA ARG A 43 -4.74 1.28 -0.48
C ARG A 43 -4.99 0.75 -1.89
N PRO A 44 -6.03 -0.07 -2.11
CA PRO A 44 -6.47 -0.42 -3.46
C PRO A 44 -6.74 0.83 -4.30
N ALA A 45 -6.34 0.82 -5.56
CA ALA A 45 -6.73 1.83 -6.53
C ALA A 45 -8.09 1.45 -7.16
N PRO A 46 -9.04 2.38 -7.44
CA PRO A 46 -9.02 3.83 -7.22
C PRO A 46 -9.75 4.24 -5.93
N TYR A 47 -9.25 5.27 -5.29
CA TYR A 47 -9.77 5.85 -4.06
C TYR A 47 -10.04 7.34 -4.27
N ALA A 48 -10.77 7.99 -3.37
CA ALA A 48 -10.93 9.44 -3.42
C ALA A 48 -9.61 10.15 -3.07
N ALA A 49 -9.11 10.96 -4.00
CA ALA A 49 -8.13 12.00 -3.76
C ALA A 49 -8.89 13.29 -3.52
N PHE A 50 -8.51 14.02 -2.48
CA PHE A 50 -9.09 15.31 -2.16
C PHE A 50 -7.95 16.33 -2.27
N ASP A 51 -8.21 17.41 -2.99
CA ASP A 51 -7.32 18.56 -3.00
C ASP A 51 -7.38 19.25 -1.63
N ALA A 52 -6.26 19.82 -1.18
CA ALA A 52 -6.16 20.58 0.06
C ALA A 52 -6.65 22.02 -0.12
#